data_AF-A0A1C6B504-F1
#
_entry.id   AF-A0A1C6B504-F1
#
_cell.length_a   1.000
_cell.length_b   1.000
_cell.length_c   1.000
_cell.angle_alpha   90.00
_cell.angle_beta   90.00
_cell.angle_gamma   90.00
#
_symmetry.space_group_name_H-M   'P 1'
#
loop_
_entity.id
_entity.type
_entity.pdbx_description
1 polymer ?
#
loop_
_entity_poly.entity_id
_entity_poly.type
_entity_poly.pdbx_seq_one_letter_code
_entity_poly.pdbx_strand_id
1 'polypeptide(L)'
;MNYKVTIQGKTYEFPARTLSVDDKIESVAKIDQEYRSGEITRREAVQRLHMFVLDLAPGSLPGVEEVDTNELMKACEDIIAAYDAPARKARMEAKLAEAREALNRPEVQKLLTLQNLKK
;
A
#
# COMPACT_ATOMS: atom_id res chain seq x y z
N MET A 1 6.09 -11.29 9.97
CA MET A 1 6.02 -9.87 9.52
C MET A 1 5.22 -9.10 10.56
N ASN A 2 5.61 -7.86 10.88
CA ASN A 2 4.88 -7.02 11.82
C ASN A 2 4.24 -5.88 11.02
N TYR A 3 2.91 -5.84 10.97
CA TYR A 3 2.14 -4.86 10.22
C TYR A 3 1.63 -3.81 11.21
N LYS A 4 2.04 -2.55 11.03
CA LYS A 4 1.61 -1.44 11.89
C LYS A 4 1.30 -0.22 11.07
N VAL A 5 0.27 0.51 11.49
CA VAL A 5 -0.10 1.82 10.93
C VAL A 5 -0.40 2.79 12.05
N THR A 6 -0.04 4.05 11.86
CA THR A 6 -0.45 5.15 12.74
C THR A 6 -1.59 5.92 12.08
N ILE A 7 -2.77 5.90 12.68
CA ILE A 7 -3.96 6.63 12.21
C ILE A 7 -4.35 7.62 13.31
N GLN A 8 -4.51 8.90 12.95
CA GLN A 8 -4.81 9.99 13.89
C GLN A 8 -3.93 9.99 15.16
N GLY A 9 -2.63 9.68 15.00
CA GLY A 9 -1.65 9.66 16.09
C GLY A 9 -1.66 8.41 16.98
N LYS A 10 -2.55 7.45 16.74
CA LYS A 10 -2.60 6.17 17.43
C LYS A 10 -2.05 5.04 16.56
N THR A 11 -1.19 4.22 17.14
CA THR A 11 -0.60 3.05 16.46
C THR A 11 -1.48 1.82 16.62
N TYR A 12 -1.75 1.15 15.51
CA TYR A 12 -2.49 -0.10 15.46
C TYR A 12 -1.58 -1.21 14.94
N GLU A 13 -1.63 -2.37 15.60
CA GLU A 13 -0.99 -3.59 15.13
C GLU A 13 -2.01 -4.43 14.39
N PHE A 14 -1.67 -4.87 13.18
CA PHE A 14 -2.58 -5.60 12.31
C PHE A 14 -2.28 -7.10 12.31
N PRO A 15 -3.31 -7.93 12.08
CA PRO A 15 -3.13 -9.37 11.97
C PRO A 15 -2.24 -9.72 10.77
N ALA A 16 -1.71 -10.94 10.77
CA ALA A 16 -0.99 -11.46 9.62
C ALA A 16 -1.88 -11.39 8.35
N ARG A 17 -1.25 -11.10 7.21
CA ARG A 17 -1.92 -11.15 5.90
C ARG A 17 -2.27 -12.59 5.54
N THR A 18 -3.50 -12.98 5.84
CA THR A 18 -4.10 -14.27 5.46
C THR A 18 -5.00 -14.07 4.24
N LEU A 19 -5.52 -15.17 3.67
CA LEU A 19 -6.51 -15.09 2.59
C LEU A 19 -7.71 -14.20 2.95
N SER A 20 -8.20 -14.27 4.20
CA SER A 20 -9.30 -13.42 4.64
C SER A 20 -8.93 -11.92 4.65
N VAL A 21 -7.67 -11.58 4.95
CA VAL A 21 -7.20 -10.19 4.85
C VAL A 21 -7.04 -9.78 3.39
N ASP A 22 -6.57 -10.67 2.52
CA ASP A 22 -6.48 -10.43 1.09
C ASP A 22 -7.86 -10.19 0.47
N ASP A 23 -8.87 -11.01 0.80
CA ASP A 23 -10.25 -10.83 0.34
C ASP A 23 -10.79 -9.45 0.74
N LYS A 24 -10.49 -8.99 1.97
CA LYS A 24 -10.84 -7.64 2.44
C LYS A 24 -10.14 -6.56 1.62
N ILE A 25 -8.84 -6.67 1.37
CA ILE A 25 -8.09 -5.71 0.55
C ILE A 25 -8.61 -5.69 -0.90
N GLU A 26 -8.89 -6.85 -1.48
CA GLU A 26 -9.44 -6.97 -2.83
C GLU A 26 -10.83 -6.32 -2.92
N SER A 27 -11.69 -6.52 -1.90
CA SER A 27 -13.00 -5.89 -1.86
C SER A 27 -12.90 -4.36 -1.86
N VAL A 28 -11.91 -3.78 -1.15
CA VAL A 28 -11.64 -2.33 -1.19
C VAL A 28 -11.27 -1.86 -2.59
N ALA A 29 -10.45 -2.63 -3.32
CA ALA A 29 -10.06 -2.29 -4.69
C ALA A 29 -11.25 -2.30 -5.67
N LYS A 30 -12.26 -3.15 -5.43
CA LYS A 30 -13.47 -3.24 -6.29
C LYS A 30 -14.46 -2.10 -6.07
N ILE A 31 -14.46 -1.45 -4.90
CA ILE A 31 -15.43 -0.39 -4.56
C ILE A 31 -15.46 0.74 -5.61
N ASP A 32 -14.29 1.21 -6.08
CA ASP A 32 -14.24 2.28 -7.09
C ASP A 32 -14.84 1.82 -8.43
N GLN A 33 -14.60 0.57 -8.84
CA GLN A 33 -15.20 -0.01 -10.03
C GLN A 33 -16.73 -0.12 -9.90
N GLU A 34 -17.23 -0.71 -8.81
CA GLU A 34 -18.66 -0.88 -8.53
C GLU A 34 -19.39 0.47 -8.45
N TYR A 35 -18.74 1.49 -7.87
CA TYR A 35 -19.30 2.84 -7.83
C TYR A 35 -19.38 3.46 -9.23
N ARG A 36 -18.33 3.31 -10.05
CA ARG A 36 -18.30 3.85 -11.42
C ARG A 36 -19.27 3.15 -12.36
N SER A 37 -19.53 1.85 -12.15
CA SER A 37 -20.55 1.12 -12.92
C SER A 37 -21.98 1.42 -12.46
N GLY A 38 -22.14 2.10 -11.31
CA GLY A 38 -23.45 2.41 -10.72
C GLY A 38 -24.07 1.22 -9.96
N GLU A 39 -23.31 0.16 -9.71
CA GLU A 39 -23.74 -1.00 -8.91
C GLU A 39 -23.92 -0.63 -7.43
N ILE A 40 -23.15 0.36 -6.94
CA ILE A 40 -23.29 0.91 -5.60
C ILE A 40 -23.35 2.44 -5.63
N THR A 41 -24.02 3.01 -4.65
CA THR A 41 -24.06 4.45 -4.42
C THR A 41 -22.76 4.93 -3.77
N ARG A 42 -22.52 6.25 -3.83
CA ARG A 42 -21.39 6.87 -3.12
C ARG A 42 -21.44 6.63 -1.61
N ARG A 43 -22.63 6.62 -1.02
CA ARG A 43 -22.84 6.38 0.42
C ARG A 43 -22.41 4.96 0.80
N GLU A 44 -22.82 3.96 0.02
CA GLU A 44 -22.41 2.56 0.24
C GLU A 44 -20.90 2.37 0.08
N ALA A 45 -20.30 3.02 -0.91
CA ALA A 45 -18.85 3.01 -1.08
C ALA A 45 -18.12 3.54 0.17
N VAL A 46 -18.54 4.70 0.69
CA VAL A 46 -17.95 5.30 1.90
C VAL A 46 -18.17 4.40 3.13
N GLN A 47 -19.35 3.82 3.28
CA GLN A 47 -19.64 2.88 4.38
C GLN A 47 -18.76 1.64 4.35
N ARG A 48 -18.54 1.04 3.17
CA ARG A 48 -17.67 -0.13 3.02
C ARG A 48 -16.21 0.19 3.32
N LEU A 49 -15.72 1.34 2.87
CA LEU A 49 -14.38 1.83 3.19
C LEU A 49 -14.21 2.06 4.69
N HIS A 50 -15.20 2.69 5.32
CA HIS A 50 -15.21 2.96 6.76
C HIS A 50 -15.19 1.66 7.58
N MET A 51 -16.01 0.69 7.19
CA MET A 51 -16.04 -0.64 7.81
C MET A 51 -14.68 -1.35 7.68
N PHE A 52 -14.03 -1.30 6.52
CA PHE A 52 -12.70 -1.87 6.33
C PHE A 52 -11.67 -1.28 7.30
N VAL A 53 -11.66 0.05 7.48
CA VAL A 53 -10.73 0.69 8.42
C VAL A 53 -11.04 0.29 9.86
N LEU A 54 -12.32 0.31 10.27
CA LEU A 54 -12.69 0.00 11.65
C LEU A 54 -12.51 -1.48 12.02
N ASP A 55 -12.64 -2.40 11.06
CA ASP A 55 -12.36 -3.82 11.25
C ASP A 55 -10.91 -4.09 11.67
N LEU A 56 -9.96 -3.28 11.18
CA LEU A 56 -8.52 -3.45 11.42
C LEU A 56 -8.00 -2.47 12.48
N ALA A 57 -8.59 -1.29 12.56
CA ALA A 57 -8.23 -0.21 13.47
C ALA A 57 -9.48 0.35 14.19
N PRO A 58 -10.06 -0.38 15.16
CA PRO A 58 -11.25 0.07 15.86
C PRO A 58 -11.05 1.42 16.57
N GLY A 59 -12.03 2.32 16.39
CA GLY A 59 -12.02 3.67 16.97
C GLY A 59 -10.92 4.59 16.43
N SER A 60 -10.38 4.30 15.24
CA SER A 60 -9.37 5.15 14.58
C SER A 60 -9.94 6.35 13.83
N LEU A 61 -11.25 6.31 13.54
CA LEU A 61 -11.97 7.35 12.83
C LEU A 61 -13.32 7.63 13.52
N PRO A 62 -13.88 8.85 13.36
CA PRO A 62 -15.26 9.16 13.74
C PRO A 62 -16.31 8.28 13.05
N GLY A 63 -17.58 8.44 13.42
CA GLY A 63 -18.69 7.76 12.74
C GLY A 63 -18.78 8.10 11.25
N VAL A 64 -19.44 7.25 10.47
CA VAL A 64 -19.49 7.38 9.00
C VAL A 64 -20.11 8.69 8.50
N GLU A 65 -21.01 9.31 9.28
CA GLU A 65 -21.62 10.60 8.93
C GLU A 65 -20.73 11.81 9.27
N GLU A 66 -19.67 11.62 10.09
CA GLU A 66 -18.81 12.70 10.61
C GLU A 66 -17.38 12.62 10.08
N VAL A 67 -16.97 11.47 9.56
CA VAL A 67 -15.61 11.25 9.08
C VAL A 67 -15.31 12.09 7.84
N ASP A 68 -14.16 12.76 7.81
CA ASP A 68 -13.65 13.36 6.57
C ASP A 68 -13.30 12.23 5.60
N THR A 69 -13.96 12.22 4.44
CA THR A 69 -13.77 11.16 3.44
C THR A 69 -12.35 11.10 2.88
N ASN A 70 -11.57 12.19 2.91
CA ASN A 70 -10.15 12.17 2.52
C ASN A 70 -9.29 11.50 3.60
N GLU A 71 -9.58 11.74 4.89
CA GLU A 71 -8.90 11.05 5.99
C GLU A 71 -9.21 9.56 5.98
N LEU A 72 -10.48 9.20 5.72
CA LEU A 72 -10.87 7.81 5.51
C LEU A 72 -10.08 7.17 4.37
N MET A 73 -9.96 7.88 3.24
CA MET A 73 -9.28 7.34 2.08
C MET A 73 -7.80 7.11 2.33
N LYS A 74 -7.15 8.08 2.98
CA LYS A 74 -5.78 7.96 3.44
C LYS A 74 -5.59 6.79 4.41
N ALA A 75 -6.51 6.60 5.36
CA ALA A 75 -6.44 5.47 6.29
C ALA A 75 -6.52 4.11 5.56
N CYS A 76 -7.40 3.97 4.57
CA CYS A 76 -7.44 2.78 3.72
C CYS A 76 -6.10 2.54 3.00
N GLU A 77 -5.54 3.57 2.37
CA GLU A 77 -4.26 3.51 1.66
C GLU A 77 -3.11 3.14 2.58
N ASP A 78 -3.02 3.76 3.77
CA ASP A 78 -1.98 3.48 4.76
C ASP A 78 -2.04 2.02 5.25
N ILE A 79 -3.25 1.48 5.45
CA ILE A 79 -3.46 0.07 5.82
C ILE A 79 -2.94 -0.87 4.72
N ILE A 80 -3.38 -0.67 3.48
CA ILE A 80 -2.95 -1.51 2.35
C ILE A 80 -1.44 -1.37 2.15
N ALA A 81 -0.91 -0.15 2.26
CA ALA A 81 0.50 0.13 2.12
C ALA A 81 1.33 -0.60 3.18
N ALA A 82 0.86 -0.70 4.43
CA ALA A 82 1.56 -1.46 5.46
C ALA A 82 1.61 -2.95 5.12
N TYR A 83 0.52 -3.52 4.60
CA TYR A 83 0.49 -4.93 4.16
C TYR A 83 1.38 -5.22 2.95
N ASP A 84 1.51 -4.27 2.04
CA ASP A 84 2.32 -4.39 0.83
C ASP A 84 3.81 -4.05 1.06
N ALA A 85 4.15 -3.37 2.16
CA ALA A 85 5.50 -2.90 2.44
C ALA A 85 6.57 -4.01 2.36
N PRO A 86 6.36 -5.22 2.91
CA PRO A 86 7.35 -6.30 2.82
C PRO A 86 7.59 -6.74 1.38
N ALA A 87 6.54 -6.89 0.57
CA ALA A 87 6.65 -7.29 -0.83
C ALA A 87 7.31 -6.20 -1.67
N ARG A 88 6.98 -4.93 -1.43
CA ARG A 88 7.65 -3.79 -2.09
C ARG A 88 9.14 -3.74 -1.76
N LYS A 89 9.51 -3.94 -0.49
CA LYS A 89 10.90 -3.99 -0.05
C LYS A 89 11.67 -5.11 -0.76
N ALA A 90 11.12 -6.32 -0.80
CA ALA A 90 11.73 -7.45 -1.49
C ALA A 90 11.93 -7.18 -3.00
N ARG A 91 10.93 -6.59 -3.68
CA ARG A 91 11.05 -6.22 -5.10
C ARG A 91 12.12 -5.16 -5.33
N MET A 92 12.25 -4.18 -4.43
CA MET A 92 13.25 -3.13 -4.54
C MET A 92 14.66 -3.67 -4.32
N GLU A 93 14.84 -4.57 -3.34
CA GLU A 93 16.11 -5.25 -3.08
C GLU A 93 16.53 -6.12 -4.27
N ALA A 94 15.60 -6.87 -4.88
CA ALA A 94 15.85 -7.64 -6.10
C ALA A 94 16.32 -6.74 -7.27
N LYS A 95 15.61 -5.64 -7.53
CA LYS A 95 16.01 -4.67 -8.57
C LYS A 95 17.38 -4.05 -8.32
N LEU A 96 17.71 -3.77 -7.06
CA LEU A 96 19.03 -3.24 -6.70
C LEU A 96 20.13 -4.28 -6.94
N ALA A 97 19.87 -5.55 -6.64
CA ALA A 97 20.80 -6.65 -6.92
C ALA A 97 21.05 -6.79 -8.43
N GLU A 98 19.99 -6.80 -9.24
CA GLU A 98 20.09 -6.83 -10.71
C GLU A 98 20.89 -5.64 -11.26
N ALA A 99 20.65 -4.44 -10.75
CA ALA A 99 21.38 -3.24 -11.16
C ALA A 99 22.88 -3.32 -10.79
N ARG A 100 23.21 -3.85 -9.61
CA ARG A 100 24.60 -4.08 -9.19
C ARG A 100 25.29 -5.10 -10.07
N GLU A 101 24.62 -6.19 -10.41
CA GLU A 101 25.15 -7.20 -11.33
C GLU A 101 25.41 -6.63 -12.72
N ALA A 102 24.48 -5.82 -13.24
CA ALA A 102 24.63 -5.15 -14.53
C ALA A 102 25.83 -4.18 -14.54
N LEU A 103 26.01 -3.38 -13.49
CA LEU A 103 27.14 -2.45 -13.33
C LEU A 103 28.49 -3.18 -13.20
N ASN A 104 28.49 -4.39 -12.62
CA ASN A 104 29.69 -5.20 -12.46
C ASN A 104 30.06 -6.01 -13.71
N ARG A 105 29.30 -5.91 -14.81
CA ARG A 105 29.66 -6.55 -16.07
C ARG A 105 30.95 -5.91 -16.62
N PRO A 106 31.96 -6.71 -17.03
CA PRO A 106 33.25 -6.19 -17.49
C PRO A 106 33.13 -5.18 -18.65
N GLU A 107 32.17 -5.40 -19.54
CA GLU A 107 31.88 -4.52 -20.68
C GLU A 107 31.40 -3.13 -20.22
N VAL A 108 30.52 -3.09 -19.22
CA VAL A 108 29.97 -1.86 -18.64
C VAL A 108 31.05 -1.12 -17.85
N GLN A 109 31.88 -1.83 -17.08
CA GLN A 109 33.01 -1.24 -16.35
C GLN A 109 34.06 -0.62 -17.29
N LYS A 110 34.36 -1.29 -18.42
CA LYS A 110 35.24 -0.74 -19.47
C LYS A 110 34.66 0.54 -20.07
N LEU A 111 33.35 0.59 -20.34
CA LEU A 111 32.69 1.78 -20.87
C LEU A 111 32.71 2.95 -19.86
N LEU A 112 32.43 2.68 -18.58
CA LEU A 112 32.45 3.69 -17.51
C LEU A 112 33.86 4.28 -17.30
N THR A 113 34.90 3.45 -17.32
CA THR A 113 36.29 3.90 -17.19
C THR A 113 36.73 4.76 -18.38
N LEU A 114 36.36 4.37 -19.61
CA LEU A 114 36.61 5.17 -20.82
C LEU A 114 35.88 6.52 -20.81
N GLN A 115 34.68 6.59 -20.23
CA GLN A 115 33.92 7.84 -20.10
C GLN A 115 34.54 8.79 -19.07
N ASN A 116 35.05 8.26 -17.95
CA ASN A 116 35.71 9.06 -16.91
C ASN A 116 37.08 9.59 -17.35
N LEU A 117 37.77 8.91 -18.27
CA LEU A 117 39.04 9.37 -18.86
C LEU A 117 38.86 10.51 -19.90
N LYS A 118 37.62 10.77 -20.35
CA LYS A 118 37.28 11.83 -21.32
C LYS A 118 36.77 13.13 -20.68
N LYS A 119 36.67 13.18 -19.36
CA LYS A 119 36.38 14.40 -18.57
C LYS A 119 37.67 14.98 -18.01
#